data_AF-A0A022G167-F1
#
_entry.id   AF-A0A022G167-F1
#
_cell.length_a   1.000
_cell.length_b   1.000
_cell.length_c   1.000
_cell.angle_alpha   90.00
_cell.angle_beta   90.00
_cell.angle_gamma   90.00
#
_symmetry.space_group_name_H-M   'P 1'
#
loop_
_entity.id
_entity.type
_entity.pdbx_description
1 polymer ?
#
loop_
_entity_poly.entity_id
_entity_poly.type
_entity_poly.pdbx_seq_one_letter_code
_entity_poly.pdbx_strand_id
1 'polypeptide(L)' 'MKIDNLITMANQIGSFFEAMPDREEAVSDIAGHIKRFWEPRMRKALLGHVDAEAGSGLLDIVREALGRHRAMLE' A
#
# COMPACT_ATOMS: atom_id res chain seq x y z
N MET A 1 3.20 -16.17 1.60
CA MET A 1 2.41 -15.37 2.56
C MET A 1 1.03 -15.18 1.96
N LYS A 2 -0.04 -15.25 2.76
CA LYS A 2 -1.40 -15.03 2.27
C LYS A 2 -1.66 -13.55 2.01
N ILE A 3 -2.49 -13.23 1.02
CA ILE A 3 -2.80 -11.84 0.66
C ILE A 3 -3.45 -11.08 1.81
N ASP A 4 -4.30 -11.74 2.61
CA ASP A 4 -4.95 -11.15 3.79
C ASP A 4 -3.96 -10.57 4.80
N ASN A 5 -2.81 -11.23 4.98
CA ASN A 5 -1.75 -10.75 5.86
C ASN A 5 -1.07 -9.51 5.27
N LEU A 6 -0.85 -9.46 3.95
CA LEU A 6 -0.32 -8.27 3.27
C LEU A 6 -1.27 -7.09 3.42
N ILE A 7 -2.58 -7.31 3.21
CA ILE A 7 -3.62 -6.28 3.38
C ILE A 7 -3.59 -5.74 4.81
N THR A 8 -3.55 -6.64 5.81
CA THR A 8 -3.49 -6.25 7.23
C THR A 8 -2.28 -5.37 7.53
N MET A 9 -1.08 -5.78 7.09
CA MET A 9 0.15 -4.99 7.30
C MET A 9 0.11 -3.65 6.54
N ALA A 10 -0.39 -3.64 5.31
CA ALA A 10 -0.51 -2.41 4.52
C ALA A 10 -1.47 -1.42 5.19
N ASN A 11 -2.58 -1.90 5.76
CA ASN A 11 -3.53 -1.08 6.49
C ASN A 11 -2.97 -0.56 7.81
N GLN A 12 -2.11 -1.32 8.50
CA GLN A 12 -1.41 -0.82 9.69
C GLN A 12 -0.48 0.35 9.33
N ILE A 13 0.22 0.27 8.20
CA ILE A 13 1.02 1.38 7.67
C ILE A 13 0.08 2.56 7.35
N GLY A 14 -0.99 2.32 6.58
CA GLY A 14 -1.95 3.37 6.21
C GLY A 14 -2.56 4.10 7.41
N SER A 15 -2.97 3.36 8.45
CA SER A 15 -3.57 3.92 9.67
C SER A 15 -2.61 4.84 10.42
N PHE A 16 -1.30 4.55 10.38
CA PHE A 16 -0.28 5.41 10.97
C PHE A 16 -0.16 6.74 10.21
N PHE A 17 -0.15 6.69 8.88
CA PHE A 17 0.00 7.88 8.02
C PHE A 17 -1.30 8.69 7.87
N GLU A 18 -2.47 8.09 8.12
CA GLU A 18 -3.76 8.79 8.08
C GLU A 18 -3.90 9.89 9.14
N ALA A 19 -3.12 9.81 10.23
CA ALA A 19 -3.07 10.86 11.24
C ALA A 19 -2.25 12.10 10.81
N MET A 20 -1.56 12.04 9.66
CA MET A 20 -0.77 13.17 9.16
C MET A 20 -1.67 14.26 8.55
N PRO A 21 -1.33 15.55 8.76
CA PRO A 21 -2.13 16.65 8.25
C PRO A 21 -2.04 16.83 6.73
N ASP A 22 -0.92 16.44 6.11
CA ASP A 22 -0.73 16.49 4.66
C ASP A 22 -1.01 15.11 4.04
N ARG A 23 -2.11 15.04 3.30
CA ARG A 23 -2.54 13.80 2.64
C ARG A 23 -1.62 13.41 1.48
N GLU A 24 -1.09 14.37 0.74
CA GLU A 24 -0.21 14.08 -0.40
C GLU A 24 1.13 13.54 0.08
N GLU A 25 1.67 14.11 1.16
CA GLU A 25 2.86 13.58 1.83
C GLU A 25 2.60 12.17 2.38
N ALA A 26 1.48 11.96 3.08
CA ALA A 26 1.12 10.66 3.64
C ALA A 26 1.03 9.55 2.57
N VAL A 27 0.40 9.85 1.43
CA VAL A 27 0.26 8.91 0.30
C VAL A 27 1.63 8.53 -0.28
N SER A 28 2.52 9.51 -0.47
CA SER A 28 3.89 9.28 -0.94
C SER A 28 4.70 8.44 0.07
N ASP A 29 4.58 8.76 1.35
CA ASP A 29 5.32 8.07 2.41
C ASP A 29 4.89 6.62 2.61
N ILE A 30 3.59 6.32 2.48
CA ILE A 30 3.10 4.92 2.50
C ILE A 30 3.78 4.11 1.40
N ALA A 31 3.79 4.61 0.16
CA ALA A 31 4.41 3.91 -0.96
C ALA A 31 5.93 3.78 -0.75
N GLY A 32 6.58 4.82 -0.23
CA GLY A 32 8.00 4.81 0.12
C GLY A 32 8.33 3.78 1.20
N HIS A 33 7.50 3.67 2.23
CA HIS A 33 7.63 2.70 3.31
C HIS A 33 7.50 1.27 2.78
N ILE A 34 6.44 0.98 2.01
CA ILE A 34 6.24 -0.33 1.39
C ILE A 34 7.43 -0.70 0.51
N LYS A 35 7.92 0.21 -0.34
CA LYS A 35 9.10 -0.05 -1.18
C LYS A 35 10.34 -0.40 -0.35
N ARG A 36 10.61 0.36 0.70
CA ARG A 36 11.84 0.25 1.50
C ARG A 36 11.89 -1.03 2.32
N PHE A 37 10.75 -1.44 2.89
CA PHE A 37 10.72 -2.53 3.86
C PHE A 37 10.17 -3.84 3.32
N TRP A 38 9.44 -3.83 2.20
CA TRP A 38 8.86 -5.05 1.64
C TRP A 38 9.68 -5.60 0.49
N GLU A 39 9.80 -6.93 0.47
CA GLU A 39 10.44 -7.64 -0.64
C GLU A 39 9.66 -7.47 -1.95
N PRO A 40 10.33 -7.50 -3.12
CA PRO A 40 9.67 -7.34 -4.42
C PRO A 40 8.47 -8.26 -4.64
N ARG A 41 8.54 -9.53 -4.18
CA ARG A 41 7.43 -10.48 -4.30
C ARG A 41 6.18 -10.07 -3.51
N MET A 42 6.35 -9.39 -2.37
CA MET A 42 5.24 -8.92 -1.53
C MET A 42 4.53 -7.76 -2.21
N ARG A 43 5.30 -6.81 -2.78
CA ARG A 43 4.76 -5.68 -3.53
C ARG A 43 3.99 -6.14 -4.76
N LYS A 44 4.57 -7.09 -5.53
CA LYS A 44 3.89 -7.70 -6.68
C LYS A 44 2.60 -8.41 -6.30
N ALA A 45 2.57 -9.15 -5.19
CA ALA A 45 1.35 -9.78 -4.71
C ALA A 45 0.28 -8.75 -4.31
N LEU A 46 0.68 -7.66 -3.64
CA LEU A 46 -0.25 -6.59 -3.25
C LEU A 46 -0.80 -5.83 -4.47
N LEU A 47 0.06 -5.52 -5.45
CA LEU A 47 -0.37 -4.90 -6.71
C LEU A 47 -1.29 -5.82 -7.51
N GLY A 48 -1.00 -7.12 -7.56
CA GLY A 48 -1.87 -8.10 -8.20
C GLY A 48 -3.26 -8.19 -7.55
N HIS A 49 -3.35 -8.01 -6.22
CA HIS A 49 -4.63 -7.90 -5.51
C HIS A 49 -5.39 -6.63 -5.87
N VAL A 50 -4.68 -5.51 -6.02
CA VAL A 50 -5.29 -4.26 -6.52
C VAL A 50 -5.86 -4.46 -7.92
N ASP A 51 -5.14 -5.15 -8.80
CA ASP A 51 -5.58 -5.40 -10.17
C ASP A 51 -6.76 -6.38 -10.25
N ALA A 52 -6.77 -7.42 -9.42
CA ALA A 52 -7.79 -8.48 -9.46
C ALA A 52 -9.08 -8.12 -8.72
N GLU A 53 -8.98 -7.45 -7.58
CA GLU A 53 -10.10 -7.22 -6.65
C GLU A 53 -10.30 -5.74 -6.31
N ALA A 54 -9.75 -4.82 -7.11
CA ALA A 54 -9.78 -3.37 -6.87
C ALA A 54 -9.23 -2.98 -5.48
N GLY A 55 -8.37 -3.81 -4.90
CA GLY A 55 -7.82 -3.60 -3.57
C GLY A 55 -8.85 -3.79 -2.46
N SER A 56 -9.77 -4.74 -2.61
CA SER A 56 -10.72 -5.12 -1.57
C SER A 56 -10.03 -5.32 -0.21
N GLY A 57 -10.60 -4.75 0.84
CA GLY A 57 -10.04 -4.80 2.20
C GLY A 57 -8.89 -3.84 2.49
N LEU A 58 -8.33 -3.13 1.51
CA LEU A 58 -7.35 -2.07 1.75
C LEU A 58 -8.02 -0.75 2.15
N LEU A 59 -7.37 0.00 3.04
CA LEU A 59 -7.76 1.39 3.33
C LEU A 59 -7.66 2.26 2.09
N ASP A 60 -8.49 3.31 2.03
CA ASP A 60 -8.51 4.25 0.90
C ASP A 60 -7.14 4.89 0.64
N ILE A 61 -6.48 5.36 1.70
CA ILE A 61 -5.16 5.99 1.61
C ILE A 61 -4.09 5.02 1.08
N VAL A 62 -4.22 3.72 1.38
CA VAL A 62 -3.31 2.69 0.89
C VAL A 62 -3.56 2.39 -0.57
N ARG A 63 -4.83 2.24 -0.99
CA ARG A 63 -5.19 2.08 -2.41
C ARG A 63 -4.69 3.25 -3.25
N GLU A 64 -4.87 4.45 -2.72
CA GLU A 64 -4.39 5.68 -3.35
C GLU A 64 -2.87 5.69 -3.51
N ALA A 65 -2.12 5.33 -2.46
CA ALA A 65 -0.67 5.21 -2.51
C ALA A 65 -0.18 4.19 -3.55
N LEU A 66 -0.79 3.00 -3.56
CA LEU A 66 -0.45 1.95 -4.53
C LEU A 66 -0.77 2.36 -5.97
N GLY A 67 -1.89 3.05 -6.19
CA GLY A 67 -2.30 3.54 -7.50
C GLY A 67 -1.40 4.66 -8.03
N ARG A 68 -1.16 5.71 -7.23
CA ARG A 68 -0.37 6.88 -7.65
C ARG A 68 1.11 6.56 -7.83
N HIS A 69 1.64 5.60 -7.07
CA HIS A 69 3.07 5.25 -7.07
C HIS A 69 3.35 3.85 -7.61
N ARG A 70 2.47 3.30 -8.47
CA ARG A 70 2.61 1.93 -8.98
C ARG A 70 3.99 1.64 -9.58
N ALA A 71 4.46 2.49 -10.49
CA ALA A 71 5.76 2.32 -11.16
C ALA A 71 6.96 2.29 -10.19
N MET A 72 6.79 2.87 -8.99
CA MET A 72 7.81 2.84 -7.94
C MET A 72 7.88 1.49 -7.20
N LEU A 73 6.77 0.74 -7.22
CA LEU A 73 6.55 -0.48 -6.45
C LEU A 73 6.73 -1.78 -7.26
N GLU A 74 6.76 -1.69 -8.59
CA GLU A 74 6.98 -2.83 -9.50
C GLU A 74 8.34 -3.54 -9.34
#